data_AF-S4RDQ5-F1
#
_entry.id   AF-S4RDQ5-F1
#
_cell.length_a   1.000
_cell.length_b   1.000
_cell.length_c   1.000
_cell.angle_alpha   90.00
_cell.angle_beta   90.00
_cell.angle_gamma   90.00
#
_symmetry.space_group_name_H-M   'P 1'
#
loop_
_entity.id
_entity.type
_entity.pdbx_description
1 polymer ?
#
loop_
_entity_poly.entity_id
_entity_poly.type
_entity_poly.pdbx_seq_one_letter_code
_entity_poly.pdbx_strand_id
1 'polypeptide(L)'
;RSPKRLEFSNTNTQALHVDYVAAAAKLYARAYGFPAPTDRASVERVLQEGKSAPAYRDKFAFSTETNRTRPPTSDAMNRDGSASEEGLGAELPTHESLGQLGIQPLVFDKDDDDHMNFIVAASNLRAETYGISPADKHKSKKIVGNIIPAIATCTAAVAGLVCLQLYAVAQARGDKRDFHNAFVDLGRCKFSMVNPAGPTAHQYLNKEWNVWDRIEVDGRQDMTLQQFLDHMK
;
A
#
# COMPACT_ATOMS: atom_id res chain seq x y z
N ARG A 1 6.54 -12.45 -19.86
CA ARG A 1 7.67 -13.38 -19.60
C ARG A 1 7.05 -14.72 -19.25
N SER A 2 7.47 -15.82 -19.88
CA SER A 2 6.89 -17.13 -19.59
C SER A 2 7.39 -17.63 -18.22
N PRO A 3 6.49 -18.02 -17.29
CA PRO A 3 6.90 -18.54 -16.00
C PRO A 3 7.60 -19.91 -16.16
N LYS A 4 8.58 -20.17 -15.30
CA LYS A 4 9.26 -21.47 -15.16
C LYS A 4 8.94 -22.06 -13.79
N ARG A 5 8.67 -23.37 -13.76
CA ARG A 5 8.49 -24.10 -12.50
C ARG A 5 9.79 -24.03 -11.70
N LEU A 6 9.68 -23.67 -10.42
CA LEU A 6 10.79 -23.77 -9.48
C LEU A 6 10.72 -25.13 -8.78
N GLU A 7 11.85 -25.83 -8.76
CA GLU A 7 11.99 -27.04 -7.97
C GLU A 7 12.56 -26.67 -6.61
N PHE A 8 11.96 -27.17 -5.53
CA PHE A 8 12.41 -26.86 -4.18
C PHE A 8 13.79 -27.50 -3.93
N SER A 9 14.74 -26.71 -3.41
CA SER A 9 16.06 -27.19 -3.02
C SER A 9 16.38 -26.72 -1.60
N ASN A 10 17.02 -27.60 -0.83
CA ASN A 10 17.52 -27.32 0.52
C ASN A 10 19.05 -27.12 0.55
N THR A 11 19.70 -26.99 -0.61
CA THR A 11 21.15 -26.79 -0.68
C THR A 11 21.54 -25.33 -0.42
N ASN A 12 22.73 -25.13 0.15
CA ASN A 12 23.27 -23.81 0.51
C ASN A 12 23.36 -22.84 -0.70
N THR A 13 23.41 -23.37 -1.93
CA THR A 13 23.40 -22.59 -3.18
C THR A 13 22.07 -21.90 -3.48
N GLN A 14 20.95 -22.34 -2.89
CA GLN A 14 19.62 -21.73 -3.03
C GLN A 14 19.02 -21.39 -1.65
N ALA A 15 19.77 -20.62 -0.86
CA ALA A 15 19.38 -20.19 0.48
C ALA A 15 17.97 -19.55 0.55
N LEU A 16 17.53 -18.92 -0.53
CA LEU A 16 16.24 -18.22 -0.67
C LEU A 16 15.02 -19.12 -0.42
N HIS A 17 15.07 -20.39 -0.84
CA HIS A 17 13.95 -21.32 -0.68
C HIS A 17 13.73 -21.65 0.79
N VAL A 18 14.82 -21.89 1.52
CA VAL A 18 14.82 -22.14 2.96
C VAL A 18 14.48 -20.86 3.73
N ASP A 19 14.94 -19.69 3.27
CA ASP A 19 14.61 -18.39 3.88
C ASP A 19 13.11 -18.12 3.84
N TYR A 20 12.46 -18.42 2.72
CA TYR A 20 11.01 -18.30 2.59
C TYR A 20 10.28 -19.20 3.58
N VAL A 21 10.67 -20.48 3.67
CA VAL A 21 10.04 -21.43 4.60
C VAL A 21 10.27 -21.01 6.05
N ALA A 22 11.48 -20.60 6.41
CA ALA A 22 11.81 -20.18 7.76
C ALA A 22 11.03 -18.92 8.17
N ALA A 23 10.97 -17.91 7.29
CA ALA A 23 10.19 -16.70 7.56
C ALA A 23 8.68 -16.98 7.63
N ALA A 24 8.14 -17.80 6.73
CA ALA A 24 6.74 -18.21 6.74
C ALA A 24 6.40 -18.99 8.03
N ALA A 25 7.24 -19.92 8.45
CA ALA A 25 7.05 -20.72 9.65
C ALA A 25 7.04 -19.85 10.93
N LYS A 26 7.93 -18.86 11.02
CA LYS A 26 7.95 -17.90 12.15
C LYS A 26 6.65 -17.09 12.23
N LEU A 27 6.21 -16.54 11.10
CA LEU A 27 4.97 -15.76 11.04
C LEU A 27 3.75 -16.62 11.35
N TYR A 28 3.71 -17.85 10.83
CA TYR A 28 2.66 -18.81 11.12
C TYR A 28 2.64 -19.18 12.60
N ALA A 29 3.78 -19.49 13.20
CA ALA A 29 3.88 -19.79 14.63
C ALA A 29 3.37 -18.61 15.48
N ARG A 30 3.75 -17.38 15.13
CA ARG A 30 3.29 -16.16 15.81
C ARG A 30 1.77 -15.97 15.70
N ALA A 31 1.18 -16.25 14.54
CA ALA A 31 -0.26 -16.13 14.34
C ALA A 31 -1.06 -17.14 15.19
N TYR A 32 -0.52 -18.33 15.44
CA TYR A 32 -1.18 -19.37 16.25
C TYR A 32 -0.71 -19.41 17.71
N GLY A 33 0.20 -18.52 18.12
CA GLY A 33 0.74 -18.48 19.49
C GLY A 33 1.74 -19.60 19.81
N PHE A 34 2.31 -20.28 18.81
CA PHE A 34 3.37 -21.25 18.99
C PHE A 34 4.75 -20.60 19.14
N PRO A 35 5.70 -21.24 19.84
CA PRO A 35 7.08 -20.77 19.88
C PRO A 35 7.67 -20.75 18.46
N ALA A 36 8.11 -19.58 18.02
CA ALA A 36 8.71 -19.41 16.71
C ALA A 36 10.08 -20.12 16.63
N PRO A 37 10.40 -20.79 15.51
CA PRO A 37 11.72 -21.38 15.33
C PRO A 37 12.79 -20.29 15.24
N THR A 38 13.73 -20.30 16.18
CA THR A 38 14.82 -19.30 16.26
C THR A 38 15.90 -19.56 15.21
N ASP A 39 16.21 -20.84 14.95
CA ASP A 39 17.41 -21.24 14.22
C ASP A 39 17.10 -21.82 12.85
N ARG A 40 17.79 -21.32 11.82
CA ARG A 40 17.75 -21.85 10.45
C ARG A 40 18.03 -23.35 10.38
N ALA A 41 18.99 -23.82 11.18
CA ALA A 41 19.37 -25.24 11.24
C ALA A 41 18.24 -26.15 11.74
N SER A 42 17.31 -25.64 12.57
CA SER A 42 16.14 -26.41 12.99
C SER A 42 15.17 -26.63 11.83
N VAL A 43 14.96 -25.61 11.00
CA VAL A 43 14.11 -25.65 9.81
C VAL A 43 14.71 -26.59 8.76
N GLU A 44 16.02 -26.52 8.54
CA GLU A 44 16.72 -27.39 7.58
C GLU A 44 16.62 -28.87 7.96
N ARG A 45 16.70 -29.21 9.25
CA ARG A 45 16.50 -30.59 9.73
C ARG A 45 15.09 -31.09 9.44
N VAL A 46 14.07 -30.30 9.76
CA VAL A 46 12.66 -30.66 9.48
C VAL A 46 12.43 -30.80 7.97
N LEU A 47 13.08 -29.99 7.15
CA LEU A 47 13.00 -30.08 5.69
C LEU A 47 13.69 -31.32 5.11
N GLN A 48 14.74 -31.84 5.78
CA GLN A 48 15.41 -33.10 5.38
C GLN A 48 14.59 -34.33 5.79
N GLU A 49 13.91 -34.27 6.94
CA GLU A 49 13.05 -35.34 7.46
C GLU A 49 11.63 -35.32 6.86
N GLY A 50 11.23 -34.19 6.28
CA GLY A 50 9.90 -33.95 5.74
C GLY A 50 9.54 -34.85 4.56
N LYS A 51 8.27 -35.26 4.48
CA LYS A 51 7.73 -36.00 3.33
C LYS A 51 7.79 -35.12 2.07
N SER A 52 8.09 -35.73 0.92
CA SER A 52 8.04 -35.02 -0.37
C SER A 52 6.65 -34.46 -0.64
N ALA A 53 6.60 -33.26 -1.22
CA ALA A 53 5.35 -32.64 -1.61
C ALA A 53 4.58 -33.56 -2.59
N PRO A 54 3.25 -33.69 -2.47
CA PRO A 54 2.45 -34.42 -3.43
C PRO A 54 2.71 -33.96 -4.86
N ALA A 55 2.73 -34.90 -5.81
CA ALA A 55 2.90 -34.58 -7.22
C ALA A 55 1.78 -33.63 -7.67
N TYR A 56 2.16 -32.52 -8.30
CA TYR A 56 1.20 -31.61 -8.91
C TYR A 56 0.40 -32.36 -9.98
N ARG A 57 -0.93 -32.28 -9.90
CA ARG A 57 -1.84 -32.80 -10.91
C ARG A 57 -2.61 -31.64 -11.48
N ASP A 58 -2.66 -31.54 -12.81
CA ASP A 58 -3.57 -30.62 -13.51
C ASP A 58 -5.01 -31.06 -13.24
N LYS A 59 -5.53 -30.58 -12.13
CA LYS A 59 -6.95 -30.54 -11.84
C LYS A 59 -7.32 -29.07 -11.97
N PHE A 60 -8.47 -28.79 -12.55
CA PHE A 60 -9.04 -27.45 -12.82
C PHE A 60 -8.68 -26.84 -14.18
N ALA A 61 -9.70 -26.74 -15.04
CA ALA A 61 -9.71 -25.80 -16.14
C ALA A 61 -9.92 -24.39 -15.54
N PHE A 62 -8.83 -23.68 -15.28
CA PHE A 62 -8.88 -22.33 -14.74
C PHE A 62 -9.08 -21.31 -15.86
N SER A 63 -10.15 -20.51 -15.79
CA SER A 63 -10.33 -19.35 -16.68
C SER A 63 -9.36 -18.25 -16.25
N THR A 64 -8.23 -18.14 -16.93
CA THR A 64 -7.35 -16.98 -16.76
C THR A 64 -8.01 -15.79 -17.44
N GLU A 65 -8.49 -14.83 -16.66
CA GLU A 65 -8.89 -13.51 -17.17
C GLU A 65 -7.66 -12.83 -17.80
N THR A 66 -7.49 -13.05 -19.10
CA THR A 66 -6.42 -12.42 -19.89
C THR A 66 -6.78 -10.99 -20.27
N ASN A 67 -8.00 -10.53 -20.00
CA ASN A 67 -8.44 -9.20 -20.34
C ASN A 67 -9.46 -8.67 -19.31
N ARG A 68 -9.07 -7.64 -18.55
CA ARG A 68 -9.92 -6.92 -17.58
C ARG A 68 -11.15 -6.21 -18.22
N THR A 69 -11.33 -6.34 -19.53
CA THR A 69 -12.37 -5.67 -20.33
C THR A 69 -13.48 -6.59 -20.81
N ARG A 70 -13.42 -7.91 -20.56
CA ARG A 70 -14.54 -8.82 -20.85
C ARG A 70 -15.35 -9.10 -19.58
N PRO A 71 -16.67 -8.87 -19.56
CA PRO A 71 -17.49 -9.45 -18.51
C PRO A 71 -17.38 -10.97 -18.59
N PRO A 72 -17.39 -11.68 -17.44
CA PRO A 72 -17.28 -13.13 -17.43
C PRO A 72 -18.46 -13.72 -18.20
N THR A 73 -18.18 -14.44 -19.29
CA THR A 73 -19.20 -15.17 -20.05
C THR A 73 -19.64 -16.39 -19.23
N SER A 74 -20.96 -16.51 -19.02
CA SER A 74 -21.66 -17.56 -18.28
C SER A 74 -21.35 -19.00 -18.73
N ASP A 75 -20.80 -19.19 -19.93
CA ASP A 75 -20.63 -20.52 -20.52
C ASP A 75 -19.41 -21.30 -20.00
N ALA A 76 -18.55 -20.67 -19.19
CA ALA A 76 -17.40 -21.33 -18.54
C ALA A 76 -17.70 -21.83 -17.11
N MET A 77 -18.89 -21.55 -16.57
CA MET A 77 -19.23 -21.88 -15.17
C MET A 77 -19.82 -23.28 -14.97
N ASN A 78 -20.09 -24.04 -16.04
CA ASN A 78 -20.99 -25.21 -15.92
C ASN A 78 -20.38 -26.57 -16.28
N ARG A 79 -19.07 -26.80 -16.03
CA ARG A 79 -18.51 -28.15 -16.07
C ARG A 79 -17.54 -28.40 -14.90
N ASP A 80 -18.11 -29.06 -13.90
CA ASP A 80 -17.45 -29.94 -12.93
C ASP A 80 -16.65 -29.30 -11.78
N GLY A 81 -17.28 -28.35 -11.07
CA GLY A 81 -16.86 -27.86 -9.76
C GLY A 81 -17.67 -28.49 -8.63
N SER A 82 -17.54 -29.79 -8.41
CA SER A 82 -18.27 -30.54 -7.36
C SER A 82 -17.75 -30.31 -5.93
N ALA A 83 -17.30 -29.09 -5.63
CA ALA A 83 -17.28 -28.56 -4.27
C ALA A 83 -18.25 -27.38 -4.26
N SER A 84 -19.55 -27.69 -4.30
CA SER A 84 -20.60 -26.72 -4.00
C SER A 84 -20.31 -26.09 -2.63
N GLU A 85 -20.61 -24.80 -2.46
CA GLU A 85 -20.38 -24.07 -1.19
C GLU A 85 -20.98 -24.83 0.02
N GLU A 86 -22.05 -25.59 -0.21
CA GLU A 86 -22.70 -26.49 0.75
C GLU A 86 -21.79 -27.64 1.23
N GLY A 87 -20.94 -28.19 0.37
CA GLY A 87 -19.98 -29.25 0.73
C GLY A 87 -18.83 -28.74 1.59
N LEU A 88 -18.33 -27.52 1.30
CA LEU A 88 -17.29 -26.88 2.11
C LEU A 88 -17.80 -26.53 3.51
N GLY A 89 -19.06 -26.14 3.65
CA GLY A 89 -19.70 -25.90 4.94
C GLY A 89 -19.76 -27.15 5.83
N ALA A 90 -19.93 -28.33 5.24
CA ALA A 90 -19.97 -29.59 5.96
C ALA A 90 -18.60 -30.09 6.44
N GLU A 91 -17.50 -29.66 5.79
CA GLU A 91 -16.12 -29.99 6.18
C GLU A 91 -15.58 -29.10 7.32
N LEU A 92 -16.23 -27.96 7.58
CA LEU A 92 -15.76 -27.02 8.60
C LEU A 92 -16.04 -27.57 10.02
N PRO A 93 -15.04 -27.54 10.91
CA PRO A 93 -15.23 -27.93 12.30
C PRO A 93 -16.20 -26.97 13.01
N THR A 94 -16.99 -27.50 13.95
CA THR A 94 -17.86 -26.68 14.79
C THR A 94 -17.04 -25.82 15.74
N HIS A 95 -17.54 -24.64 16.11
CA HIS A 95 -16.86 -23.72 17.02
C HIS A 95 -16.47 -24.39 18.35
N GLU A 96 -17.30 -25.31 18.86
CA GLU A 96 -17.02 -26.06 20.10
C GLU A 96 -15.78 -26.98 19.97
N SER A 97 -15.58 -27.59 18.79
CA SER A 97 -14.43 -28.45 18.53
C SER A 97 -13.10 -27.68 18.43
N LEU A 98 -13.17 -26.36 18.17
CA LEU A 98 -12.02 -25.47 18.09
C LEU A 98 -11.52 -24.99 19.46
N GLY A 99 -12.29 -25.22 20.53
CA GLY A 99 -11.89 -24.91 21.90
C GLY A 99 -11.46 -23.45 22.08
N GLN A 100 -10.24 -23.24 22.59
CA GLN A 100 -9.63 -21.92 22.82
C GLN A 100 -8.62 -21.52 21.74
N LEU A 101 -8.74 -22.03 20.50
CA LEU A 101 -7.82 -21.69 19.42
C LEU A 101 -7.93 -20.19 19.06
N GLY A 102 -7.05 -19.37 19.65
CA GLY A 102 -6.97 -17.94 19.41
C GLY A 102 -5.97 -17.62 18.31
N ILE A 103 -6.44 -17.41 17.09
CA ILE A 103 -5.60 -16.93 15.99
C ILE A 103 -5.42 -15.41 16.13
N GLN A 104 -4.18 -14.97 16.19
CA GLN A 104 -3.81 -13.56 16.24
C GLN A 104 -3.50 -13.05 14.83
N PRO A 105 -4.27 -12.10 14.28
CA PRO A 105 -3.96 -11.53 12.98
C PRO A 105 -2.63 -10.77 13.05
N LEU A 106 -1.74 -11.05 12.10
CA LEU A 106 -0.48 -10.33 11.99
C LEU A 106 -0.74 -8.93 11.43
N VAL A 107 -0.29 -7.91 12.15
CA VAL A 107 -0.30 -6.53 11.67
C VAL A 107 1.04 -6.26 10.99
N PHE A 108 1.00 -5.96 9.70
CA PHE A 108 2.20 -5.68 8.94
C PHE A 108 2.96 -4.47 9.51
N ASP A 109 4.27 -4.66 9.69
CA ASP A 109 5.22 -3.61 10.02
C ASP A 109 6.46 -3.74 9.13
N LYS A 110 6.81 -2.66 8.43
CA LYS A 110 7.99 -2.56 7.57
C LYS A 110 9.30 -2.53 8.35
N ASP A 111 9.24 -2.21 9.64
CA ASP A 111 10.39 -2.15 10.55
C ASP A 111 10.60 -3.46 11.31
N ASP A 112 9.65 -4.41 11.23
CA ASP A 112 9.80 -5.79 11.69
C ASP A 112 10.57 -6.62 10.64
N ASP A 113 11.70 -7.18 11.07
CA ASP A 113 12.57 -7.96 10.20
C ASP A 113 11.92 -9.24 9.68
N ASP A 114 11.07 -9.91 10.47
CA ASP A 114 10.44 -11.18 10.08
C ASP A 114 9.37 -10.95 8.99
N HIS A 115 8.59 -9.87 9.09
CA HIS A 115 7.66 -9.46 8.02
C HIS A 115 8.41 -9.18 6.72
N MET A 116 9.50 -8.41 6.80
CA MET A 116 10.27 -8.06 5.62
C MET A 116 11.01 -9.26 5.02
N ASN A 117 11.54 -10.18 5.84
CA ASN A 117 12.21 -11.38 5.37
C ASN A 117 11.24 -12.27 4.56
N PHE A 118 10.00 -12.44 5.03
CA PHE A 118 8.98 -13.17 4.30
C PHE A 118 8.67 -12.52 2.94
N ILE A 119 8.43 -11.21 2.91
CA ILE A 119 8.07 -10.49 1.68
C ILE A 119 9.21 -10.50 0.66
N VAL A 120 10.44 -10.28 1.10
CA VAL A 120 11.64 -10.33 0.25
C VAL A 120 11.82 -11.73 -0.33
N ALA A 121 11.72 -12.77 0.49
CA ALA A 121 11.89 -14.14 0.03
C ALA A 121 10.78 -14.53 -0.96
N ALA A 122 9.52 -14.24 -0.63
CA ALA A 122 8.37 -14.52 -1.48
C ALA A 122 8.45 -13.80 -2.84
N SER A 123 8.77 -12.50 -2.82
CA SER A 123 8.87 -11.69 -4.03
C SER A 123 10.04 -12.15 -4.92
N ASN A 124 11.19 -12.50 -4.34
CA ASN A 124 12.34 -12.98 -5.10
C ASN A 124 12.12 -14.38 -5.69
N LEU A 125 11.43 -15.29 -5.00
CA LEU A 125 11.00 -16.58 -5.58
C LEU A 125 10.05 -16.36 -6.76
N ARG A 126 9.10 -15.43 -6.63
CA ARG A 126 8.22 -15.05 -7.75
C ARG A 126 9.02 -14.41 -8.88
N ALA A 127 10.03 -13.61 -8.59
CA ALA A 127 10.91 -13.00 -9.59
C ALA A 127 11.69 -14.07 -10.37
N GLU A 128 12.25 -15.07 -9.69
CA GLU A 128 12.99 -16.19 -10.30
C GLU A 128 12.11 -16.97 -11.28
N THR A 129 10.85 -17.23 -10.91
CA THR A 129 9.85 -17.87 -11.79
C THR A 129 9.74 -17.17 -13.15
N TYR A 130 9.86 -15.83 -13.21
CA TYR A 130 9.74 -15.05 -14.44
C TYR A 130 11.09 -14.57 -15.01
N GLY A 131 12.22 -15.02 -14.44
CA GLY A 131 13.56 -14.52 -14.80
C GLY A 131 13.72 -13.01 -14.57
N ILE A 132 13.09 -12.47 -13.53
CA ILE A 132 13.23 -11.08 -13.08
C ILE A 132 14.37 -11.04 -12.06
N SER A 133 15.20 -10.00 -12.12
CA SER A 133 16.31 -9.83 -11.17
C SER A 133 15.78 -9.66 -9.74
N PRO A 134 16.39 -10.33 -8.75
CA PRO A 134 15.97 -10.21 -7.36
C PRO A 134 16.17 -8.79 -6.83
N ALA A 135 15.38 -8.41 -5.83
CA ALA A 135 15.54 -7.18 -5.08
C ALA A 135 16.13 -7.50 -3.69
N ASP A 136 17.00 -6.62 -3.22
CA ASP A 136 17.51 -6.66 -1.86
C ASP A 136 16.43 -6.24 -0.85
N LYS A 137 16.71 -6.51 0.43
CA LYS A 137 15.79 -6.17 1.53
C LYS A 137 15.51 -4.67 1.61
N HIS A 138 16.51 -3.82 1.37
CA HIS A 138 16.33 -2.37 1.47
C HIS A 138 15.46 -1.83 0.33
N LYS A 139 15.70 -2.26 -0.92
CA LYS A 139 14.84 -1.88 -2.05
C LYS A 139 13.41 -2.38 -1.86
N SER A 140 13.25 -3.60 -1.39
CA SER A 140 11.92 -4.18 -1.11
C SER A 140 11.21 -3.41 0.01
N LYS A 141 11.90 -3.08 1.11
CA LYS A 141 11.36 -2.26 2.20
C LYS A 141 10.90 -0.88 1.73
N LYS A 142 11.68 -0.24 0.85
CA LYS A 142 11.31 1.05 0.25
C LYS A 142 9.98 0.97 -0.52
N ILE A 143 9.79 -0.10 -1.30
CA ILE A 143 8.60 -0.30 -2.12
C ILE A 143 7.39 -0.66 -1.24
N VAL A 144 7.52 -1.67 -0.38
CA VAL A 144 6.43 -2.17 0.47
C VAL A 144 5.98 -1.12 1.48
N GLY A 145 6.93 -0.40 2.07
CA GLY A 145 6.65 0.64 3.05
C GLY A 145 6.18 1.97 2.46
N ASN A 146 6.04 2.08 1.13
CA ASN A 146 5.77 3.34 0.43
C ASN A 146 6.64 4.50 0.95
N ILE A 147 7.93 4.22 1.17
CA ILE A 147 8.84 5.15 1.87
C ILE A 147 9.10 6.37 0.98
N ILE A 148 8.69 7.54 1.45
CA ILE A 148 9.01 8.83 0.84
C ILE A 148 10.46 9.19 1.22
N PRO A 149 11.39 9.28 0.26
CA PRO A 149 12.76 9.67 0.57
C PRO A 149 12.80 11.10 1.12
N ALA A 150 13.48 11.31 2.24
CA ALA A 150 13.64 12.60 2.87
C ALA A 150 15.08 12.79 3.37
N ILE A 151 15.58 14.02 3.28
CA ILE A 151 16.88 14.44 3.81
C ILE A 151 16.75 15.83 4.41
N ALA A 152 17.46 16.08 5.51
CA ALA A 152 17.35 17.33 6.27
C ALA A 152 17.66 18.58 5.44
N THR A 153 18.53 18.48 4.43
CA THR A 153 18.90 19.61 3.57
C THR A 153 17.71 20.16 2.77
N CYS A 154 16.86 19.30 2.21
CA CYS A 154 15.63 19.72 1.53
C CYS A 154 14.66 20.38 2.53
N THR A 155 14.49 19.80 3.71
CA THR A 155 13.61 20.35 4.76
C THR A 155 14.07 21.72 5.22
N ALA A 156 15.38 21.90 5.46
CA ALA A 156 15.95 23.18 5.86
C ALA A 156 15.82 24.25 4.76
N ALA A 157 16.07 23.88 3.50
CA ALA A 157 15.92 24.79 2.37
C ALA A 157 14.46 25.26 2.22
N VAL A 158 13.49 24.33 2.26
CA VAL A 158 12.06 24.67 2.16
C VAL A 158 11.62 25.51 3.35
N ALA A 159 12.01 25.18 4.58
CA ALA A 159 11.69 25.95 5.76
C ALA A 159 12.24 27.39 5.69
N GLY A 160 13.48 27.57 5.24
CA GLY A 160 14.08 28.89 5.04
C GLY A 160 13.30 29.74 4.02
N LEU A 161 12.88 29.14 2.90
CA LEU A 161 12.07 29.84 1.89
C LEU A 161 10.69 30.24 2.42
N VAL A 162 10.06 29.38 3.23
CA VAL A 162 8.80 29.71 3.90
C VAL A 162 8.98 30.89 4.86
N CYS A 163 10.04 30.90 5.66
CA CYS A 163 10.36 32.03 6.56
C CYS A 163 10.59 33.34 5.78
N LEU A 164 11.16 33.30 4.58
CA LEU A 164 11.29 34.48 3.74
C LEU A 164 9.92 35.02 3.28
N GLN A 165 8.99 34.14 2.88
CA GLN A 165 7.63 34.55 2.50
C GLN A 165 6.83 35.06 3.71
N LEU A 166 7.11 34.56 4.92
CA LEU A 166 6.46 35.03 6.14
C LEU A 166 6.69 36.53 6.39
N TYR A 167 7.86 37.09 6.02
CA TYR A 167 8.09 38.53 6.12
C TYR A 167 7.15 39.35 5.21
N ALA A 168 6.82 38.85 4.03
CA ALA A 168 5.88 39.51 3.12
C ALA A 168 4.46 39.53 3.71
N VAL A 169 4.03 38.41 4.32
CA VAL A 169 2.75 38.33 5.05
C VAL A 169 2.74 39.29 6.24
N ALA A 170 3.79 39.29 7.07
CA ALA A 170 3.86 40.10 8.29
C ALA A 170 3.85 41.61 8.00
N GLN A 171 4.42 42.03 6.86
CA GLN A 171 4.38 43.44 6.42
C GLN A 171 3.05 43.85 5.78
N ALA A 172 2.05 42.95 5.73
CA ALA A 172 0.77 43.16 5.06
C ALA A 172 0.93 43.67 3.61
N ARG A 173 1.97 43.20 2.92
CA ARG A 173 2.16 43.52 1.50
C ARG A 173 1.02 42.88 0.72
N GLY A 174 0.07 43.70 0.29
CA GLY A 174 -1.17 43.26 -0.37
C GLY A 174 -1.00 42.94 -1.86
N ASP A 175 0.16 43.19 -2.46
CA ASP A 175 0.39 42.87 -3.87
C ASP A 175 0.84 41.41 -4.02
N LYS A 176 0.12 40.65 -4.84
CA LYS A 176 0.48 39.29 -5.26
C LYS A 176 1.91 39.18 -5.80
N ARG A 177 2.48 40.28 -6.31
CA ARG A 177 3.84 40.34 -6.85
C ARG A 177 4.93 40.16 -5.79
N ASP A 178 4.62 40.46 -4.53
CA ASP A 178 5.54 40.28 -3.41
C ASP A 178 5.68 38.81 -2.98
N PHE A 179 4.69 37.98 -3.32
CA PHE A 179 4.66 36.56 -2.98
C PHE A 179 5.24 35.69 -4.10
N HIS A 180 5.91 34.61 -3.69
CA HIS A 180 6.59 33.69 -4.58
C HIS A 180 6.38 32.24 -4.17
N ASN A 181 5.92 31.41 -5.11
CA ASN A 181 5.99 29.96 -5.04
C ASN A 181 7.38 29.51 -5.49
N ALA A 182 8.11 28.84 -4.60
CA ALA A 182 9.46 28.33 -4.89
C ALA A 182 9.43 26.82 -5.19
N PHE A 183 10.08 26.43 -6.28
CA PHE A 183 10.34 25.03 -6.64
C PHE A 183 11.84 24.76 -6.56
N VAL A 184 12.22 23.73 -5.81
CA VAL A 184 13.61 23.41 -5.52
C VAL A 184 13.88 21.94 -5.83
N ASP A 185 14.91 21.68 -6.62
CA ASP A 185 15.51 20.37 -6.81
C ASP A 185 17.01 20.49 -6.53
N LEU A 186 17.40 20.18 -5.29
CA LEU A 186 18.81 20.25 -4.86
C LEU A 186 19.68 19.19 -5.56
N GLY A 187 19.11 18.07 -6.01
CA GLY A 187 19.85 17.03 -6.71
C GLY A 187 20.30 17.46 -8.11
N ARG A 188 19.54 18.38 -8.74
CA ARG A 188 19.89 19.02 -10.01
C ARG A 188 20.36 20.47 -9.85
N CYS A 189 20.55 20.94 -8.61
CA CYS A 189 20.82 22.34 -8.29
C CYS A 189 19.85 23.33 -8.98
N LYS A 190 18.58 22.93 -9.16
CA LYS A 190 17.57 23.75 -9.84
C LYS A 190 16.74 24.51 -8.82
N PHE A 191 16.59 25.79 -9.08
CA PHE A 191 15.78 26.70 -8.27
C PHE A 191 14.94 27.60 -9.19
N SER A 192 13.66 27.72 -8.92
CA SER A 192 12.78 28.64 -9.64
C SER A 192 11.70 29.20 -8.73
N MET A 193 11.45 30.49 -8.83
CA MET A 193 10.34 31.16 -8.18
C MET A 193 9.34 31.64 -9.23
N VAL A 194 8.06 31.52 -8.94
CA VAL A 194 6.98 32.08 -9.75
C VAL A 194 6.00 32.80 -8.85
N ASN A 195 5.41 33.88 -9.34
CA ASN A 195 4.34 34.54 -8.61
C ASN A 195 3.12 33.60 -8.52
N PRO A 196 2.39 33.62 -7.39
CA PRO A 196 1.18 32.83 -7.25
C PRO A 196 0.13 33.29 -8.27
N ALA A 197 -0.63 32.33 -8.78
CA ALA A 197 -1.80 32.63 -9.58
C ALA A 197 -2.84 33.35 -8.71
N GLY A 198 -3.58 34.29 -9.32
CA GLY A 198 -4.76 34.87 -8.68
C GLY A 198 -5.86 33.81 -8.50
N PRO A 199 -6.82 34.05 -7.62
CA PRO A 199 -7.93 33.13 -7.43
C PRO A 199 -8.79 33.09 -8.71
N THR A 200 -9.34 31.92 -9.03
CA THR A 200 -10.27 31.78 -10.15
C THR A 200 -11.58 32.49 -9.82
N ALA A 201 -12.01 33.37 -10.71
CA ALA A 201 -13.24 34.11 -10.58
C ALA A 201 -14.39 33.47 -11.36
N HIS A 202 -15.58 33.52 -10.77
CA HIS A 202 -16.84 33.02 -11.30
C HIS A 202 -17.89 34.14 -11.24
N GLN A 203 -18.76 34.23 -12.25
CA GLN A 203 -19.86 35.19 -12.21
C GLN A 203 -21.11 34.56 -11.61
N TYR A 204 -21.66 35.20 -10.58
CA TYR A 204 -22.93 34.83 -9.96
C TYR A 204 -23.72 36.10 -9.59
N LEU A 205 -24.97 36.20 -10.05
CA LEU A 205 -25.87 37.34 -9.81
C LEU A 205 -25.21 38.72 -10.10
N ASN A 206 -24.54 38.86 -11.26
CA ASN A 206 -23.80 40.07 -11.68
C ASN A 206 -22.67 40.50 -10.73
N LYS A 207 -22.23 39.64 -9.81
CA LYS A 207 -21.03 39.82 -8.99
C LYS A 207 -19.96 38.82 -9.40
N GLU A 208 -18.70 39.22 -9.25
CA GLU A 208 -17.54 38.35 -9.40
C GLU A 208 -17.27 37.67 -8.05
N TRP A 209 -17.15 36.35 -8.07
CA TRP A 209 -16.97 35.50 -6.89
C TRP A 209 -15.71 34.66 -7.04
N ASN A 210 -14.95 34.53 -5.97
CA ASN A 210 -13.77 33.68 -5.90
C ASN A 210 -13.76 32.87 -4.58
N VAL A 211 -12.70 32.08 -4.38
CA VAL A 211 -12.57 31.17 -3.21
C VAL A 211 -12.56 31.88 -1.85
N TRP A 212 -12.26 33.18 -1.81
CA TRP A 212 -12.20 33.99 -0.59
C TRP A 212 -13.51 34.73 -0.29
N ASP A 213 -14.42 34.81 -1.25
CA ASP A 213 -15.70 35.50 -1.07
C ASP A 213 -16.65 34.62 -0.26
N ARG A 214 -17.36 35.25 0.67
CA ARG A 214 -18.29 34.57 1.58
C ARG A 214 -19.49 35.46 1.87
N ILE A 215 -20.63 34.82 2.08
CA ILE A 215 -21.86 35.48 2.51
C ILE A 215 -21.84 35.47 4.02
N GLU A 216 -21.50 36.61 4.62
CA GLU A 216 -21.54 36.78 6.06
C GLU A 216 -22.96 37.17 6.47
N VAL A 217 -23.57 36.33 7.29
CA VAL A 217 -24.87 36.58 7.90
C VAL A 217 -24.65 36.67 9.40
N ASP A 218 -24.79 37.88 9.96
CA ASP A 218 -24.70 38.09 11.40
C ASP A 218 -25.91 37.46 12.11
N GLY A 219 -25.74 36.24 12.63
CA GLY A 219 -26.77 35.49 13.35
C GLY A 219 -27.16 36.05 14.72
N ARG A 220 -27.01 37.37 14.95
CA ARG A 220 -27.34 38.01 16.24
C ARG A 220 -28.82 38.34 16.41
N GLN A 221 -29.65 38.18 15.36
CA GLN A 221 -31.10 38.27 15.44
C GLN A 221 -31.71 37.18 14.58
N ASP A 222 -32.83 36.61 15.04
CA ASP A 222 -33.58 35.52 14.41
C ASP A 222 -34.01 35.87 12.97
N MET A 223 -33.08 35.78 12.01
CA MET A 223 -33.36 36.05 10.61
C MET A 223 -34.21 34.89 10.09
N THR A 224 -35.42 35.22 9.67
CA THR A 224 -36.33 34.26 9.04
C THR A 224 -35.77 33.83 7.67
N LEU A 225 -36.17 32.64 7.19
CA LEU A 225 -35.81 32.16 5.85
C LEU A 225 -36.20 33.17 4.75
N GLN A 226 -37.33 33.87 4.93
CA GLN A 226 -37.78 34.90 4.00
C GLN A 226 -36.79 36.08 3.94
N GLN A 227 -36.33 36.57 5.09
CA GLN A 227 -35.34 37.64 5.17
C GLN A 227 -33.98 37.23 4.58
N PHE A 228 -33.56 35.97 4.74
CA PHE A 228 -32.36 35.45 4.07
C PHE A 228 -32.51 35.44 2.54
N LEU A 229 -33.65 34.94 2.05
CA LEU A 229 -33.93 34.90 0.61
C LEU A 229 -34.02 36.30 0.02
N ASP A 230 -34.50 37.28 0.77
CA ASP A 230 -34.53 38.68 0.33
C ASP A 230 -33.15 39.36 0.44
N HIS A 231 -32.27 38.92 1.34
CA HIS A 231 -30.86 39.34 1.39
C HIS A 231 -30.01 38.78 0.24
N MET A 232 -30.38 37.62 -0.29
CA MET A 232 -29.69 36.91 -1.37
C MET A 232 -30.11 37.31 -2.78
N LYS A 233 -31.25 38.02 -2.93
CA LYS A 233 -31.75 38.57 -4.20
C LYS A 233 -31.00 39.85 -4.57
#